data_AF-A0A850KKP9-F1
#
_entry.id   AF-A0A850KKP9-F1
#
_cell.length_a   1.000
_cell.length_b   1.000
_cell.length_c   1.000
_cell.angle_alpha   90.00
_cell.angle_beta   90.00
_cell.angle_gamma   90.00
#
_symmetry.space_group_name_H-M   'P 1'
#
loop_
_entity.id
_entity.type
_entity.pdbx_description
1 polymer ?
#
loop_
_entity_poly.entity_id
_entity_poly.type
_entity_poly.pdbx_seq_one_letter_code
_entity_poly.pdbx_strand_id
1 'polypeptide(L)'
;NALFEAYKKNNDILEDILILIRIYETKNEALPQEIAIATNSQTRISQRDLMSNTEVQIKLEKSFSNLGYFYERKRFQHEEQKPNSRIDALKLGQAIVAFDLREPEKARTDSDKIFSSRYQEVFSKDHNVSYLLNIFLIIQLIDQRREEARKARKKGTGNDIDSFWSYGQFHILYLVKLLSEKNDISITDNKNRERLLNDAVEIMRSFILSKKTSSFYTLFRSAKTKEELYERALHKGQLPLPLEITQSG
;
A
#
# COMPACT_ATOMS: atom_id res chain seq x y z
N ASN A 1 18.84 -16.02 15.42
CA ASN A 1 18.52 -17.36 14.87
C ASN A 1 19.29 -18.51 15.51
N ALA A 2 20.62 -18.47 15.67
CA ALA A 2 21.37 -19.62 16.19
C ALA A 2 20.90 -20.14 17.57
N LEU A 3 20.66 -19.25 18.54
CA LEU A 3 20.16 -19.63 19.88
C LEU A 3 18.75 -20.23 19.84
N PHE A 4 17.87 -19.65 19.02
CA PHE A 4 16.49 -20.13 18.88
C PHE A 4 16.42 -21.51 18.20
N GLU A 5 17.26 -21.75 17.19
CA GLU A 5 17.38 -23.06 16.53
C GLU A 5 18.04 -24.11 17.44
N ALA A 6 18.99 -23.71 18.29
CA ALA A 6 19.59 -24.57 19.30
C ALA A 6 18.55 -25.00 20.35
N TYR A 7 17.77 -24.03 20.87
CA TYR A 7 16.66 -24.28 21.80
C TYR A 7 15.62 -25.25 21.25
N LYS A 8 15.20 -25.06 19.98
CA LYS A 8 14.25 -25.98 19.33
C LYS A 8 14.75 -27.43 19.25
N LYS A 9 16.06 -27.64 19.18
CA LYS A 9 16.65 -29.00 19.13
C LYS A 9 16.77 -29.62 20.50
N ASN A 10 17.10 -28.83 21.51
CA ASN A 10 17.13 -29.26 22.90
C ASN A 10 17.06 -28.02 23.80
N ASN A 11 16.06 -27.98 24.69
CA ASN A 11 15.82 -26.87 25.61
C ASN A 11 16.99 -26.61 26.55
N ASP A 12 17.68 -27.68 26.97
CA ASP A 12 18.70 -27.64 28.02
C ASP A 12 20.00 -27.00 27.51
N ILE A 13 20.16 -26.82 26.19
CA ILE A 13 21.35 -26.19 25.59
C ILE A 13 21.50 -24.73 26.02
N LEU A 14 20.41 -24.07 26.43
CA LEU A 14 20.46 -22.67 26.86
C LEU A 14 20.88 -22.47 28.32
N GLU A 15 20.98 -23.54 29.13
CA GLU A 15 21.24 -23.42 30.57
C GLU A 15 22.65 -22.88 30.88
N ASP A 16 23.65 -23.19 30.05
CA ASP A 16 25.06 -22.82 30.22
C ASP A 16 25.60 -21.87 29.13
N ILE A 17 24.81 -20.87 28.73
CA ILE A 17 25.23 -19.90 27.71
C ILE A 17 25.64 -18.56 28.35
N LEU A 18 26.85 -18.11 28.02
CA LEU A 18 27.33 -16.77 28.33
C LEU A 18 27.06 -15.82 27.16
N ILE A 19 26.22 -14.81 27.41
CA ILE A 19 25.96 -13.74 26.45
C ILE A 19 26.79 -12.53 26.84
N LEU A 20 27.73 -12.12 25.99
CA LEU A 20 28.45 -10.87 26.16
C LEU A 20 27.54 -9.71 25.74
N ILE A 21 27.05 -8.96 26.73
CA ILE A 21 26.25 -7.75 26.51
C ILE A 21 27.17 -6.54 26.66
N ARG A 22 27.11 -5.62 25.68
CA ARG A 22 27.79 -4.33 25.75
C ARG A 22 26.76 -3.22 25.72
N ILE A 23 26.63 -2.53 26.85
CA ILE A 23 25.68 -1.43 27.03
C ILE A 23 26.43 -0.12 26.75
N TYR A 24 25.84 0.71 25.89
CA TYR A 24 26.36 2.02 25.57
C TYR A 24 25.32 3.07 25.98
N GLU A 25 25.72 4.03 26.79
CA GLU A 25 24.93 5.22 27.08
C GLU A 25 25.32 6.34 26.10
N THR A 26 24.33 6.99 25.51
CA THR A 26 24.56 8.10 24.59
C THR A 26 23.44 9.14 24.73
N LYS A 27 23.81 10.41 24.64
CA LYS A 27 22.85 11.52 24.50
C LYS A 27 22.43 11.75 23.05
N ASN A 28 23.12 11.13 22.09
CA ASN A 28 22.78 11.20 20.68
C ASN A 28 21.73 10.14 20.33
N GLU A 29 20.48 10.56 20.17
CA GLU A 29 19.36 9.70 19.81
C GLU A 29 19.52 9.03 18.43
N ALA A 30 20.35 9.58 17.53
CA ALA A 30 20.61 9.00 16.21
C ALA A 30 21.64 7.86 16.24
N LEU A 31 22.53 7.83 17.23
CA LEU A 31 23.65 6.88 17.31
C LEU A 31 23.21 5.40 17.29
N PRO A 32 22.17 4.95 18.03
CA PRO A 32 21.72 3.56 17.97
C PRO A 32 21.27 3.15 16.55
N GLN A 33 20.64 4.06 15.82
CA GLN A 33 20.18 3.80 14.46
C GLN A 33 21.35 3.73 13.47
N GLU A 34 22.32 4.63 13.57
CA GLU A 34 23.54 4.60 12.74
C GLU A 34 24.32 3.30 12.94
N ILE A 35 24.48 2.87 14.20
CA ILE A 35 25.12 1.58 14.53
C ILE A 35 24.32 0.42 13.92
N ALA A 36 22.99 0.43 14.04
CA ALA A 36 22.14 -0.63 13.48
C ALA A 36 22.26 -0.71 11.95
N ILE A 37 22.32 0.44 11.25
CA ILE A 37 22.50 0.50 9.80
C ILE A 37 23.91 -0.01 9.42
N ALA A 38 24.95 0.45 10.10
CA ALA A 38 26.34 0.09 9.81
C ALA A 38 26.63 -1.40 10.06
N THR A 39 26.02 -1.99 11.09
CA THR A 39 26.21 -3.40 11.46
C THR A 39 25.23 -4.36 10.79
N ASN A 40 24.26 -3.88 9.99
CA ASN A 40 23.29 -4.76 9.31
C ASN A 40 23.94 -5.70 8.28
N SER A 41 25.13 -5.34 7.77
CA SER A 41 25.95 -6.24 6.95
C SER A 41 26.41 -7.49 7.73
N GLN A 42 26.50 -7.39 9.05
CA GLN A 42 26.96 -8.44 9.97
C GLN A 42 25.78 -9.20 10.62
N THR A 43 24.63 -8.53 10.83
CA THR A 43 23.42 -9.14 11.44
C THR A 43 22.20 -8.83 10.57
N ARG A 44 21.64 -9.81 9.87
CA ARG A 44 20.51 -9.58 8.92
C ARG A 44 19.23 -9.14 9.66
N ILE A 45 18.99 -7.84 9.70
CA ILE A 45 17.74 -7.19 10.08
C ILE A 45 17.09 -6.68 8.78
N SER A 46 15.75 -6.73 8.69
CA SER A 46 15.06 -6.23 7.50
C SER A 46 15.21 -4.71 7.39
N GLN A 47 15.29 -4.18 6.17
CA GLN A 47 15.37 -2.73 5.95
C GLN A 47 14.16 -1.99 6.54
N ARG A 48 12.97 -2.61 6.50
CA ARG A 48 11.79 -2.07 7.18
C ARG A 48 12.01 -1.94 8.69
N ASP A 49 12.55 -2.96 9.33
CA ASP A 49 12.78 -2.93 10.78
C ASP A 49 13.87 -1.91 11.15
N LEU A 50 14.90 -1.75 10.32
CA LEU A 50 15.90 -0.68 10.48
C LEU A 50 15.26 0.71 10.39
N MET A 51 14.45 0.95 9.34
CA MET A 51 13.81 2.24 9.12
C MET A 51 12.71 2.54 10.12
N SER A 52 12.16 1.51 10.78
CA SER A 52 11.11 1.67 11.81
C SER A 52 11.53 2.60 12.93
N ASN A 53 12.82 2.70 13.25
CA ASN A 53 13.34 3.57 14.31
C ASN A 53 13.66 5.00 13.85
N THR A 54 13.48 5.34 12.56
CA THR A 54 13.68 6.72 12.10
C THR A 54 12.71 7.69 12.76
N GLU A 55 13.16 8.94 12.90
CA GLU A 55 12.34 10.05 13.39
C GLU A 55 11.02 10.19 12.61
N VAL A 56 11.06 10.03 11.28
CA VAL A 56 9.87 10.11 10.41
C VAL A 56 8.82 9.06 10.81
N GLN A 57 9.22 7.80 10.98
CA GLN A 57 8.29 6.74 11.36
C GLN A 57 7.70 7.00 12.75
N ILE A 58 8.54 7.38 13.73
CA ILE A 58 8.10 7.68 15.10
C ILE A 58 7.12 8.87 15.11
N LYS A 59 7.39 9.90 14.32
CA LYS A 59 6.51 11.06 14.17
C LYS A 59 5.17 10.67 13.54
N LEU A 60 5.18 9.83 12.51
CA LEU A 60 3.94 9.31 11.90
C LEU A 60 3.12 8.52 12.93
N GLU A 61 3.75 7.65 13.72
CA GLU A 61 3.06 6.90 14.79
C GLU A 61 2.35 7.82 15.77
N LYS A 62 3.07 8.77 16.35
CA LYS A 62 2.49 9.75 17.28
C LYS A 62 1.35 10.54 16.64
N SER A 63 1.54 10.97 15.38
CA SER A 63 0.56 11.80 14.68
C SER A 63 -0.71 11.03 14.32
N PHE A 64 -0.61 9.77 13.88
CA PHE A 64 -1.78 8.94 13.63
C PHE A 64 -2.53 8.60 14.91
N SER A 65 -1.80 8.36 16.01
CA SER A 65 -2.39 8.10 17.32
C SER A 65 -3.28 9.26 17.79
N ASN A 66 -2.86 10.50 17.57
CA ASN A 66 -3.67 11.69 17.85
C ASN A 66 -4.99 11.76 17.05
N LEU A 67 -5.09 11.01 15.94
CA LEU A 67 -6.28 10.90 15.11
C LEU A 67 -7.09 9.61 15.39
N GLY A 68 -6.70 8.82 16.40
CA GLY A 68 -7.36 7.56 16.74
C GLY A 68 -6.94 6.35 15.88
N TYR A 69 -5.82 6.45 15.16
CA TYR A 69 -5.27 5.38 14.33
C TYR A 69 -3.93 4.88 14.87
N PHE A 70 -3.64 3.61 14.63
CA PHE A 70 -2.47 2.91 15.17
C PHE A 70 -1.52 2.53 14.03
N TYR A 71 -0.48 3.33 13.85
CA TYR A 71 0.49 3.13 12.78
C TYR A 71 1.55 2.09 13.16
N GLU A 72 1.59 0.99 12.42
CA GLU A 72 2.48 -0.13 12.66
C GLU A 72 3.79 0.05 11.89
N ARG A 73 4.76 0.70 12.55
CA ARG A 73 6.14 0.83 12.02
C ARG A 73 6.77 -0.56 11.87
N LYS A 74 6.60 -1.39 12.89
CA LYS A 74 6.98 -2.81 12.92
C LYS A 74 5.74 -3.67 12.66
N ARG A 75 5.92 -4.83 12.03
CA ARG A 75 4.80 -5.76 11.84
C ARG A 75 4.22 -6.14 13.20
N PHE A 76 2.89 -6.20 13.27
CA PHE A 76 2.17 -6.69 14.43
C PHE A 76 2.32 -5.85 15.71
N GLN A 77 2.76 -4.60 15.58
CA GLN A 77 2.99 -3.71 16.71
C GLN A 77 1.71 -3.38 17.50
N HIS A 78 0.55 -3.42 16.84
CA HIS A 78 -0.74 -3.06 17.42
C HIS A 78 -1.79 -4.16 17.16
N GLU A 79 -1.40 -5.43 17.24
CA GLU A 79 -2.29 -6.56 16.96
C GLU A 79 -3.57 -6.57 17.80
N GLU A 80 -3.51 -6.05 19.02
CA GLU A 80 -4.63 -5.92 19.95
C GLU A 80 -5.68 -4.89 19.52
N GLN A 81 -5.32 -3.97 18.61
CA GLN A 81 -6.22 -2.93 18.12
C GLN A 81 -7.13 -3.44 17.01
N LYS A 82 -8.26 -2.75 16.80
CA LYS A 82 -9.22 -3.08 15.75
C LYS A 82 -8.53 -3.05 14.37
N PRO A 83 -8.73 -4.06 13.50
CA PRO A 83 -8.09 -4.09 12.17
C PRO A 83 -8.29 -2.82 11.33
N ASN A 84 -9.46 -2.18 11.43
CA ASN A 84 -9.78 -0.98 10.66
C ASN A 84 -9.16 0.31 11.21
N SER A 85 -8.58 0.30 12.41
CA SER A 85 -7.83 1.44 12.96
C SER A 85 -6.31 1.25 12.85
N ARG A 86 -5.83 0.11 12.34
CA ARG A 86 -4.40 -0.17 12.16
C ARG A 86 -3.91 0.23 10.78
N ILE A 87 -2.77 0.89 10.71
CA ILE A 87 -2.14 1.36 9.48
C ILE A 87 -0.76 0.71 9.36
N ASP A 88 -0.63 -0.33 8.54
CA ASP A 88 0.67 -0.93 8.27
C ASP A 88 1.57 0.00 7.44
N ALA A 89 2.80 0.23 7.91
CA ALA A 89 3.75 1.12 7.26
C ALA A 89 4.03 0.74 5.79
N LEU A 90 4.13 -0.56 5.49
CA LEU A 90 4.35 -1.00 4.11
C LEU A 90 3.13 -0.66 3.25
N LYS A 91 1.92 -1.01 3.69
CA LYS A 91 0.68 -0.71 2.95
C LYS A 91 0.53 0.79 2.69
N LEU A 92 0.81 1.64 3.68
CA LEU A 92 0.80 3.11 3.50
C LEU A 92 1.86 3.55 2.47
N GLY A 93 3.08 3.02 2.55
CA GLY A 93 4.12 3.33 1.57
C GLY A 93 3.73 2.93 0.14
N GLN A 94 3.12 1.76 -0.04
CA GLN A 94 2.61 1.33 -1.35
C GLN A 94 1.49 2.24 -1.86
N ALA A 95 0.65 2.72 -0.94
CA ALA A 95 -0.41 3.67 -1.27
C ALA A 95 0.17 5.01 -1.75
N ILE A 96 1.18 5.55 -1.07
CA ILE A 96 1.89 6.77 -1.49
C ILE A 96 2.53 6.59 -2.87
N VAL A 97 3.20 5.45 -3.12
CA VAL A 97 3.78 5.13 -4.44
C VAL A 97 2.73 5.12 -5.55
N ALA A 98 1.56 4.53 -5.30
CA ALA A 98 0.49 4.46 -6.29
C ALA A 98 -0.23 5.81 -6.49
N PHE A 99 -0.47 6.54 -5.38
CA PHE A 99 -1.31 7.73 -5.34
C PHE A 99 -0.52 8.99 -5.66
N ASP A 100 0.48 9.33 -4.85
CA ASP A 100 1.22 10.59 -4.98
C ASP A 100 2.32 10.50 -6.05
N LEU A 101 3.06 9.38 -6.07
CA LEU A 101 4.14 9.19 -7.06
C LEU A 101 3.61 8.72 -8.42
N ARG A 102 2.32 8.35 -8.51
CA ARG A 102 1.67 7.90 -9.75
C ARG A 102 2.38 6.70 -10.39
N GLU A 103 2.77 5.72 -9.57
CA GLU A 103 3.42 4.48 -10.01
C GLU A 103 2.70 3.22 -9.48
N PRO A 104 1.40 3.03 -9.80
CA PRO A 104 0.61 1.88 -9.33
C PRO A 104 1.21 0.51 -9.71
N GLU A 105 1.95 0.41 -10.81
CA GLU A 105 2.67 -0.79 -11.27
C GLU A 105 3.86 -1.15 -10.36
N LYS A 106 4.48 -0.14 -9.73
CA LYS A 106 5.64 -0.28 -8.84
C LYS A 106 5.24 -0.47 -7.38
N ALA A 107 4.07 0.02 -6.98
CA ALA A 107 3.58 -0.06 -5.60
C ALA A 107 3.70 -1.47 -4.98
N ARG A 108 3.42 -2.53 -5.76
CA ARG A 108 3.59 -3.92 -5.28
C ARG A 108 4.93 -4.54 -5.65
N THR A 109 5.47 -4.24 -6.81
CA THR A 109 6.67 -4.92 -7.34
C THR A 109 7.96 -4.42 -6.70
N ASP A 110 8.03 -3.14 -6.37
CA ASP A 110 9.17 -2.48 -5.71
C ASP A 110 8.94 -2.28 -4.21
N SER A 111 8.11 -3.13 -3.59
CA SER A 111 7.72 -3.01 -2.17
C SER A 111 8.89 -3.11 -1.19
N ASP A 112 9.95 -3.83 -1.58
CA ASP A 112 11.23 -3.95 -0.90
C ASP A 112 12.08 -2.68 -0.97
N LYS A 113 11.94 -1.90 -2.06
CA LYS A 113 12.65 -0.63 -2.26
C LYS A 113 12.08 0.51 -1.41
N ILE A 114 10.81 0.42 -1.00
CA ILE A 114 10.13 1.44 -0.18
C ILE A 114 10.88 1.75 1.11
N PHE A 115 11.44 0.75 1.79
CA PHE A 115 12.21 0.94 3.03
C PHE A 115 13.72 0.99 2.80
N SER A 116 14.17 1.12 1.55
CA SER A 116 15.58 1.23 1.21
C SER A 116 15.80 2.41 0.26
N SER A 117 16.06 2.15 -1.03
CA SER A 117 16.45 3.20 -1.98
C SER A 117 15.38 4.26 -2.23
N ARG A 118 14.10 3.97 -1.94
CA ARG A 118 12.97 4.90 -2.14
C ARG A 118 12.44 5.51 -0.85
N TYR A 119 13.09 5.27 0.28
CA TYR A 119 12.53 5.65 1.58
C TYR A 119 12.25 7.15 1.70
N GLN A 120 13.19 8.00 1.28
CA GLN A 120 13.04 9.46 1.35
C GLN A 120 11.98 10.01 0.37
N GLU A 121 11.78 9.32 -0.75
CA GLU A 121 10.74 9.67 -1.74
C GLU A 121 9.33 9.35 -1.20
N VAL A 122 9.21 8.24 -0.45
CA VAL A 122 7.92 7.76 0.07
C VAL A 122 7.58 8.36 1.43
N PHE A 123 8.56 8.55 2.31
CA PHE A 123 8.38 8.99 3.69
C PHE A 123 9.19 10.26 3.95
N SER A 124 8.56 11.41 3.73
CA SER A 124 9.13 12.73 4.03
C SER A 124 8.78 13.20 5.46
N LYS A 125 9.63 14.06 6.03
CA LYS A 125 9.38 14.72 7.33
C LYS A 125 8.19 15.68 7.29
N ASP A 126 7.81 16.15 6.11
CA ASP A 126 6.80 17.19 5.87
C ASP A 126 5.41 16.62 5.54
N HIS A 127 5.23 15.30 5.67
CA HIS A 127 3.96 14.67 5.38
C HIS A 127 2.83 15.20 6.26
N ASN A 128 1.74 15.63 5.61
CA ASN A 128 0.50 15.94 6.28
C ASN A 128 -0.22 14.63 6.66
N VAL A 129 -0.24 14.32 7.94
CA VAL A 129 -0.80 13.04 8.45
C VAL A 129 -2.29 12.92 8.19
N SER A 130 -3.06 14.03 8.24
CA SER A 130 -4.48 14.01 7.89
C SER A 130 -4.69 13.70 6.41
N TYR A 131 -3.84 14.19 5.52
CA TYR A 131 -3.87 13.83 4.10
C TYR A 131 -3.53 12.34 3.89
N LEU A 132 -2.46 11.84 4.51
CA LEU A 132 -2.10 10.42 4.47
C LEU A 132 -3.21 9.51 5.02
N LEU A 133 -3.91 9.96 6.07
CA LEU A 133 -5.07 9.24 6.59
C LEU A 133 -6.18 9.12 5.55
N ASN A 134 -6.46 10.17 4.77
CA ASN A 134 -7.47 10.10 3.71
C ASN A 134 -7.07 9.14 2.58
N ILE A 135 -5.79 9.07 2.22
CA ILE A 135 -5.27 8.04 1.30
C ILE A 135 -5.50 6.64 1.88
N PHE A 136 -5.19 6.43 3.15
CA PHE A 136 -5.42 5.16 3.83
C PHE A 136 -6.91 4.77 3.86
N LEU A 137 -7.82 5.72 4.13
CA LEU A 137 -9.26 5.48 4.10
C LEU A 137 -9.75 5.02 2.72
N ILE A 138 -9.21 5.58 1.62
CA ILE A 138 -9.51 5.10 0.26
C ILE A 138 -9.02 3.66 0.07
N ILE A 139 -7.83 3.34 0.55
CA ILE A 139 -7.30 1.97 0.52
C ILE A 139 -8.21 0.99 1.29
N GLN A 140 -8.76 1.40 2.43
CA GLN A 140 -9.70 0.56 3.18
C GLN A 140 -11.00 0.30 2.40
N LEU A 141 -11.54 1.33 1.75
CA LEU A 141 -12.71 1.18 0.86
C LEU A 141 -12.40 0.22 -0.31
N ILE A 142 -11.21 0.34 -0.90
CA ILE A 142 -10.72 -0.56 -1.97
C ILE A 142 -10.62 -2.01 -1.47
N ASP A 143 -10.00 -2.22 -0.30
CA ASP A 143 -9.83 -3.55 0.29
C ASP A 143 -11.20 -4.17 0.64
N GLN A 144 -12.17 -3.36 1.08
CA GLN A 144 -13.56 -3.80 1.29
C GLN A 144 -14.20 -4.27 -0.02
N ARG A 145 -14.16 -3.47 -1.09
CA ARG A 145 -14.72 -3.85 -2.42
C ARG A 145 -14.05 -5.11 -2.98
N ARG A 146 -12.74 -5.24 -2.79
CA ARG A 146 -11.99 -6.44 -3.18
C ARG A 146 -12.45 -7.68 -2.41
N GLU A 147 -12.70 -7.55 -1.11
CA GLU A 147 -13.20 -8.65 -0.28
C GLU A 147 -14.64 -9.05 -0.64
N GLU A 148 -15.51 -8.08 -0.95
CA GLU A 148 -16.86 -8.31 -1.48
C GLU A 148 -16.82 -9.08 -2.81
N ALA A 149 -15.99 -8.64 -3.77
CA ALA A 149 -15.81 -9.32 -5.05
C ALA A 149 -15.27 -10.76 -4.87
N ARG A 150 -14.33 -10.95 -3.94
CA ARG A 150 -13.80 -12.27 -3.59
C ARG A 150 -14.88 -13.19 -3.02
N LYS A 151 -15.73 -12.68 -2.11
CA LYS A 151 -16.86 -13.43 -1.55
C LYS A 151 -17.90 -13.78 -2.62
N ALA A 152 -18.25 -12.84 -3.50
CA ALA A 152 -19.19 -13.08 -4.60
C ALA A 152 -18.67 -14.18 -5.55
N ARG A 153 -17.39 -14.15 -5.91
CA ARG A 153 -16.77 -15.21 -6.73
C ARG A 153 -16.83 -16.58 -6.07
N LYS A 154 -16.55 -16.67 -4.77
CA LYS A 154 -16.67 -17.93 -4.01
C LYS A 154 -18.08 -18.50 -3.98
N LYS A 155 -19.10 -17.62 -4.05
CA LYS A 155 -20.52 -18.00 -4.09
C LYS A 155 -21.04 -18.28 -5.49
N GLY A 156 -20.23 -18.11 -6.55
CA GLY A 156 -20.68 -18.24 -7.94
C GLY A 156 -21.52 -17.07 -8.45
N THR A 157 -21.66 -15.97 -7.69
CA THR A 157 -22.43 -14.78 -8.07
C THR A 157 -21.53 -13.61 -8.50
N GLY A 158 -20.22 -13.85 -8.65
CA GLY A 158 -19.26 -12.84 -9.05
C GLY A 158 -19.26 -12.63 -10.57
N ASN A 159 -18.93 -11.41 -11.00
CA ASN A 159 -18.72 -11.11 -12.41
C ASN A 159 -17.25 -11.35 -12.78
N ASP A 160 -16.98 -12.04 -13.89
CA ASP A 160 -15.61 -12.34 -14.34
C ASP A 160 -14.79 -11.07 -14.57
N ILE A 161 -15.44 -9.99 -15.03
CA ILE A 161 -14.80 -8.68 -15.21
C ILE A 161 -14.13 -8.18 -13.93
N ASP A 162 -14.70 -8.46 -12.76
CA ASP A 162 -14.23 -7.99 -11.46
C ASP A 162 -13.04 -8.81 -10.93
N SER A 163 -12.55 -9.78 -11.69
CA SER A 163 -11.32 -10.50 -11.38
C SER A 163 -10.09 -9.58 -11.27
N PHE A 164 -10.15 -8.36 -11.84
CA PHE A 164 -9.10 -7.36 -11.71
C PHE A 164 -8.80 -7.00 -10.25
N TRP A 165 -9.75 -7.12 -9.32
CA TRP A 165 -9.55 -6.80 -7.90
C TRP A 165 -8.38 -7.55 -7.25
N SER A 166 -7.98 -8.69 -7.82
CA SER A 166 -6.82 -9.46 -7.35
C SER A 166 -5.48 -8.73 -7.50
N TYR A 167 -5.38 -7.83 -8.49
CA TYR A 167 -4.13 -7.19 -8.91
C TYR A 167 -4.23 -5.66 -9.08
N GLY A 168 -5.41 -5.14 -9.40
CA GLY A 168 -5.65 -3.75 -9.81
C GLY A 168 -5.86 -2.75 -8.67
N GLN A 169 -5.80 -3.15 -7.40
CA GLN A 169 -6.12 -2.28 -6.25
C GLN A 169 -5.34 -0.94 -6.26
N PHE A 170 -4.05 -0.96 -6.62
CA PHE A 170 -3.23 0.25 -6.68
C PHE A 170 -3.50 1.08 -7.93
N HIS A 171 -3.94 0.45 -9.03
CA HIS A 171 -4.38 1.18 -10.22
C HIS A 171 -5.73 1.87 -10.00
N ILE A 172 -6.62 1.27 -9.21
CA ILE A 172 -7.85 1.93 -8.74
C ILE A 172 -7.49 3.15 -7.88
N LEU A 173 -6.56 3.00 -6.93
CA LEU A 173 -6.10 4.11 -6.09
C LEU A 173 -5.51 5.25 -6.95
N TYR A 174 -4.69 4.91 -7.95
CA TYR A 174 -4.17 5.87 -8.92
C TYR A 174 -5.28 6.58 -9.72
N LEU A 175 -6.30 5.86 -10.20
CA LEU A 175 -7.46 6.47 -10.86
C LEU A 175 -8.21 7.43 -9.93
N VAL A 176 -8.36 7.10 -8.64
CA VAL A 176 -8.97 8.01 -7.64
C VAL A 176 -8.18 9.32 -7.56
N LYS A 177 -6.83 9.27 -7.56
CA LYS A 177 -5.98 10.47 -7.60
C LYS A 177 -6.27 11.32 -8.84
N LEU A 178 -6.23 10.69 -10.02
CA LEU A 178 -6.46 11.40 -11.28
C LEU A 178 -7.84 12.07 -11.33
N LEU A 179 -8.87 11.37 -10.87
CA LEU A 179 -10.23 11.87 -10.85
C LEU A 179 -10.43 12.98 -9.80
N SER A 180 -9.76 12.88 -8.65
CA SER A 180 -9.77 13.92 -7.63
C SER A 180 -9.19 15.22 -8.19
N GLU A 181 -8.03 15.16 -8.84
CA GLU A 181 -7.36 16.34 -9.40
C GLU A 181 -8.09 16.89 -10.62
N LYS A 182 -8.53 16.03 -11.55
CA LYS A 182 -9.25 16.46 -12.76
C LYS A 182 -10.53 17.22 -12.43
N ASN A 183 -11.26 16.77 -11.40
CA ASN A 183 -12.58 17.30 -11.08
C ASN A 183 -12.55 18.26 -9.88
N ASP A 184 -11.36 18.58 -9.34
CA ASP A 184 -11.18 19.37 -8.13
C ASP A 184 -12.02 18.87 -6.94
N ILE A 185 -12.07 17.54 -6.76
CA ILE A 185 -12.84 16.88 -5.69
C ILE A 185 -11.89 16.52 -4.56
N SER A 186 -12.07 17.14 -3.39
CA SER A 186 -11.33 16.79 -2.18
C SER A 186 -11.59 15.35 -1.71
N ILE A 187 -10.52 14.66 -1.28
CA ILE A 187 -10.57 13.31 -0.68
C ILE A 187 -10.88 13.31 0.83
N THR A 188 -11.11 14.47 1.43
CA THR A 188 -11.32 14.59 2.89
C THR A 188 -12.70 14.12 3.36
N ASP A 189 -13.71 14.21 2.49
CA ASP A 189 -15.07 13.77 2.77
C ASP A 189 -15.32 12.31 2.33
N ASN A 190 -16.13 11.59 3.10
CA ASN A 190 -16.42 10.18 2.82
C ASN A 190 -17.24 9.98 1.54
N LYS A 191 -18.24 10.82 1.30
CA LYS A 191 -19.08 10.72 0.09
C LYS A 191 -18.24 10.98 -1.15
N ASN A 192 -17.33 11.95 -1.08
CA ASN A 192 -16.38 12.20 -2.17
C ASN A 192 -15.45 11.01 -2.43
N ARG A 193 -14.88 10.39 -1.39
CA ARG A 193 -14.04 9.18 -1.55
C ARG A 193 -14.83 8.05 -2.22
N GLU A 194 -16.06 7.79 -1.77
CA GLU A 194 -16.92 6.76 -2.35
C GLU A 194 -17.29 7.06 -3.82
N ARG A 195 -17.64 8.32 -4.13
CA ARG A 195 -17.92 8.76 -5.51
C ARG A 195 -16.71 8.53 -6.40
N LEU A 196 -15.54 9.04 -6.01
CA LEU A 196 -14.29 8.89 -6.77
C LEU A 196 -13.93 7.41 -6.96
N LEU A 197 -14.10 6.58 -5.93
CA LEU A 197 -13.85 5.15 -6.02
C LEU A 197 -14.80 4.46 -6.99
N ASN A 198 -16.10 4.74 -6.93
CA ASN A 198 -17.07 4.21 -7.87
C ASN A 198 -16.69 4.62 -9.31
N ASP A 199 -16.34 5.89 -9.51
CA ASP A 199 -15.93 6.41 -10.80
C ASP A 199 -14.66 5.72 -11.35
N ALA A 200 -13.68 5.46 -10.49
CA ALA A 200 -12.46 4.74 -10.81
C ALA A 200 -12.73 3.27 -11.18
N VAL A 201 -13.63 2.61 -10.46
CA VAL A 201 -14.02 1.22 -10.72
C VAL A 201 -14.72 1.09 -12.08
N GLU A 202 -15.59 2.03 -12.43
CA GLU A 202 -16.24 2.02 -13.75
C GLU A 202 -15.24 2.23 -14.90
N ILE A 203 -14.25 3.12 -14.72
CA ILE A 203 -13.16 3.26 -15.70
C ILE A 203 -12.39 1.94 -15.80
N MET A 204 -12.04 1.32 -14.68
CA MET A 204 -11.31 0.05 -14.68
C MET A 204 -12.10 -1.05 -15.40
N ARG A 205 -13.40 -1.20 -15.13
CA ARG A 205 -14.27 -2.15 -15.82
C ARG A 205 -14.28 -1.90 -17.33
N SER A 206 -14.48 -0.65 -17.76
CA SER A 206 -14.44 -0.29 -19.18
C SER A 206 -13.08 -0.60 -19.83
N PHE A 207 -11.99 -0.40 -19.09
CA PHE A 207 -10.65 -0.72 -19.53
C PHE A 207 -10.48 -2.24 -19.70
N ILE A 208 -10.86 -3.02 -18.70
CA ILE A 208 -10.77 -4.49 -18.75
C ILE A 208 -11.61 -5.08 -19.89
N LEU A 209 -12.83 -4.58 -20.13
CA LEU A 209 -13.66 -5.03 -21.27
C LEU A 209 -12.99 -4.80 -22.62
N SER A 210 -12.25 -3.69 -22.76
CA SER A 210 -11.51 -3.42 -23.99
C SER A 210 -10.27 -4.30 -24.17
N LYS A 211 -9.85 -5.03 -23.13
CA LYS A 211 -8.67 -5.90 -23.15
C LYS A 211 -9.07 -7.33 -23.43
N LYS A 212 -8.56 -7.89 -24.55
CA LYS A 212 -8.60 -9.33 -24.85
C LYS A 212 -7.49 -10.10 -24.11
N THR A 213 -7.25 -9.80 -22.82
CA THR A 213 -6.13 -10.38 -22.06
C THR A 213 -6.59 -11.52 -21.15
N SER A 214 -5.78 -12.58 -21.08
CA SER A 214 -5.98 -13.72 -20.18
C SER A 214 -5.25 -13.57 -18.83
N SER A 215 -4.33 -12.59 -18.69
CA SER A 215 -3.51 -12.44 -17.47
C SER A 215 -3.56 -11.03 -16.89
N PHE A 216 -4.35 -10.85 -15.83
CA PHE A 216 -4.33 -9.62 -15.02
C PHE A 216 -2.99 -9.40 -14.31
N TYR A 217 -2.28 -10.48 -13.95
CA TYR A 217 -0.97 -10.39 -13.30
C TYR A 217 0.05 -9.64 -14.16
N THR A 218 0.09 -9.94 -15.46
CA THR A 218 1.00 -9.29 -16.42
C THR A 218 0.50 -7.89 -16.76
N LEU A 219 -0.83 -7.75 -16.94
CA LEU A 219 -1.47 -6.47 -17.26
C LEU A 219 -1.09 -5.38 -16.26
N PHE A 220 -1.31 -5.61 -14.96
CA PHE A 220 -1.08 -4.60 -13.93
C PHE A 220 0.39 -4.40 -13.53
N ARG A 221 1.34 -5.06 -14.20
CA ARG A 221 2.77 -4.76 -14.10
C ARG A 221 3.31 -3.92 -15.25
N SER A 222 2.52 -3.75 -16.30
CA SER A 222 2.93 -2.98 -17.47
C SER A 222 2.71 -1.49 -17.22
N ALA A 223 3.73 -0.65 -17.49
CA ALA A 223 3.59 0.80 -17.49
C ALA A 223 2.49 1.29 -18.45
N LYS A 224 2.29 0.58 -19.57
CA LYS A 224 1.24 0.85 -20.55
C LYS A 224 -0.17 0.84 -19.94
N THR A 225 -0.41 0.01 -18.93
CA THR A 225 -1.70 -0.04 -18.24
C THR A 225 -2.00 1.28 -17.54
N LYS A 226 -1.00 1.89 -16.90
CA LYS A 226 -1.13 3.20 -16.27
C LYS A 226 -1.45 4.30 -17.29
N GLU A 227 -0.72 4.30 -18.41
CA GLU A 227 -0.89 5.28 -19.50
C GLU A 227 -2.30 5.23 -20.08
N GLU A 228 -2.79 4.04 -20.42
CA GLU A 228 -4.14 3.90 -20.97
C GLU A 228 -5.25 4.25 -19.97
N LEU A 229 -5.05 3.95 -18.68
CA LEU A 229 -5.99 4.35 -17.63
C LEU A 229 -5.99 5.87 -17.42
N TYR A 230 -4.84 6.52 -17.57
CA TYR A 230 -4.71 7.98 -17.55
C TYR A 230 -5.53 8.62 -18.67
N GLU A 231 -5.36 8.18 -19.92
CA GLU A 231 -6.14 8.67 -21.06
C GLU A 231 -7.65 8.50 -20.84
N ARG A 232 -8.08 7.34 -20.33
CA ARG A 232 -9.50 7.11 -20.02
C ARG A 232 -10.03 8.03 -18.92
N ALA A 233 -9.23 8.30 -17.89
CA ALA A 233 -9.61 9.23 -16.83
C ALA A 233 -9.76 10.66 -17.37
N LEU A 234 -8.89 11.08 -18.30
CA LEU A 234 -9.00 12.37 -18.98
C LEU A 234 -10.24 12.45 -19.87
N HIS A 235 -10.60 11.38 -20.58
CA HIS A 235 -11.73 11.38 -21.52
C HIS A 235 -13.09 10.97 -20.95
N LYS A 236 -13.18 10.59 -19.67
CA LYS A 236 -14.49 10.36 -19.02
C LYS A 236 -15.32 11.66 -19.04
N GLY A 237 -16.38 11.65 -19.86
CA GLY A 237 -17.18 12.82 -20.28
C GLY A 237 -17.30 12.99 -21.82
N GLN A 238 -16.47 12.30 -22.61
CA GLN A 238 -16.40 12.38 -24.09
C GLN A 238 -16.31 11.01 -24.79
N LEU A 239 -16.57 9.90 -24.10
CA LEU A 239 -16.59 8.60 -24.76
C LEU A 239 -17.79 8.54 -25.72
N PRO A 240 -17.58 8.30 -27.03
CA PRO A 240 -18.70 8.12 -27.95
C PRO A 240 -19.52 6.91 -27.49
N LEU A 241 -20.85 7.06 -27.54
CA LEU A 241 -21.79 5.96 -27.40
C LEU A 241 -21.33 4.79 -28.29
N PRO A 242 -21.46 3.53 -27.85
CA PRO A 242 -21.19 2.39 -28.72
C PRO A 242 -22.02 2.58 -30.00
N LEU A 243 -21.34 2.51 -31.16
CA LEU A 243 -21.99 2.57 -32.47
C LEU A 243 -23.19 1.62 -32.45
N GLU A 244 -24.38 2.18 -32.65
CA GLU A 244 -25.57 1.39 -32.93
C GLU A 244 -25.23 0.46 -34.08
N ILE A 245 -25.38 -0.84 -33.84
CA ILE A 245 -25.35 -1.84 -34.89
C ILE A 245 -26.52 -1.49 -35.79
N THR A 246 -26.26 -0.79 -36.89
CA THR A 246 -27.19 -0.68 -38.00
C THR A 246 -27.52 -2.11 -38.43
N GLN A 247 -28.72 -2.56 -38.08
CA GLN A 247 -29.37 -3.66 -38.76
C GLN A 247 -29.66 -3.17 -40.18
N SER A 248 -28.73 -3.44 -41.09
CA SER A 248 -29.02 -3.45 -42.52
C SER A 248 -29.85 -4.69 -42.81
N GLY A 249 -31.05 -4.45 -43.36
CA GLY A 249 -31.94 -5.49 -43.89
C GLY A 249 -31.46 -6.10 -45.20
#